data_AF-A0A450WLC8-F1
#
_entry.id   AF-A0A450WLC8-F1
#
_cell.length_a   1.000
_cell.length_b   1.000
_cell.length_c   1.000
_cell.angle_alpha   90.00
_cell.angle_beta   90.00
_cell.angle_gamma   90.00
#
_symmetry.space_group_name_H-M   'P 1'
#
loop_
_entity.id
_entity.type
_entity.pdbx_description
1 polymer ?
#
loop_
_entity_poly.entity_id
_entity_poly.type
_entity_poly.pdbx_seq_one_letter_code
_entity_poly.pdbx_strand_id
1 'polypeptide(L)'
;MSMSREAKPFDEDIEYYCERAQGVAGEVLEFGCGTGKIALRLAENGIRVLGVDNAPSMIEIAKKKSEKKPWKDKVNFQVPAGEMGSGQASSHLDRPGSLLHRRGRIRSCRE
;
A
#
# COMPACT_ATOMS: atom_id res chain seq x y z
N MET A 1 34.18 8.88 -18.97
CA MET A 1 33.28 9.34 -17.90
C MET A 1 32.33 8.21 -17.56
N SER A 2 32.74 7.32 -16.67
CA SER A 2 31.89 6.23 -16.18
C SER A 2 31.04 6.81 -15.06
N MET A 3 29.75 7.02 -15.32
CA MET A 3 28.80 7.41 -14.30
C MET A 3 28.65 6.25 -13.31
N SER A 4 29.33 6.37 -12.18
CA SER A 4 29.11 5.53 -11.01
C SER A 4 27.63 5.64 -10.63
N ARG A 5 26.90 4.52 -10.65
CA ARG A 5 25.55 4.45 -10.07
C ARG A 5 25.71 4.62 -8.55
N GLU A 6 25.65 5.86 -8.08
CA GLU A 6 25.51 6.15 -6.66
C GLU A 6 24.13 5.63 -6.22
N ALA A 7 24.12 4.52 -5.50
CA ALA A 7 22.92 4.06 -4.81
C ALA A 7 22.61 5.12 -3.74
N LYS A 8 21.61 5.97 -4.00
CA LYS A 8 21.15 6.95 -3.02
C LYS A 8 20.84 6.29 -1.68
N PRO A 9 21.07 6.96 -0.54
CA PRO A 9 20.64 6.46 0.74
C PRO A 9 19.12 6.21 0.72
N PHE A 10 18.72 4.94 0.87
CA PHE A 10 17.31 4.51 0.83
C PHE A 10 16.42 5.17 1.89
N ASP A 11 17.00 5.85 2.88
CA ASP A 11 16.28 6.51 3.95
C ASP A 11 15.64 7.84 3.49
N GLU A 12 16.24 8.53 2.50
CA GLU A 12 15.65 9.74 1.89
C GLU A 12 14.30 9.43 1.22
N ASP A 13 14.20 8.24 0.60
CA ASP A 13 12.97 7.80 -0.06
C ASP A 13 11.83 7.64 0.95
N ILE A 14 12.13 7.19 2.18
CA ILE A 14 11.11 6.94 3.21
C ILE A 14 10.48 8.25 3.68
N GLU A 15 11.29 9.26 3.98
CA GLU A 15 10.79 10.57 4.42
C GLU A 15 9.93 11.21 3.33
N TYR A 16 10.38 11.13 2.07
CA TYR A 16 9.62 11.58 0.92
C TYR A 16 8.24 10.90 0.80
N TYR A 17 8.16 9.57 0.99
CA TYR A 17 6.87 8.88 0.99
C TYR A 17 6.01 9.22 2.21
N CYS A 18 6.61 9.37 3.38
CA CYS A 18 5.91 9.77 4.61
C CYS A 18 5.25 11.13 4.44
N GLU A 19 5.98 12.16 4.01
CA GLU A 19 5.43 13.52 3.81
C GLU A 19 4.24 13.54 2.85
N ARG A 20 4.30 12.74 1.78
CA ARG A 20 3.22 12.66 0.79
C ARG A 20 2.02 11.84 1.24
N ALA A 21 2.26 10.84 2.09
CA ALA A 21 1.20 10.01 2.66
C ALA A 21 0.58 10.63 3.91
N GLN A 22 1.27 11.58 4.55
CA GLN A 22 0.72 12.36 5.67
C GLN A 22 -0.52 13.12 5.22
N GLY A 23 -1.59 13.01 6.02
CA GLY A 23 -2.88 13.66 5.72
C GLY A 23 -3.73 12.95 4.66
N VAL A 24 -3.26 11.85 4.05
CA VAL A 24 -4.09 11.04 3.15
C VAL A 24 -5.19 10.35 3.95
N ALA A 25 -6.43 10.67 3.63
CA ALA A 25 -7.59 9.97 4.16
C ALA A 25 -7.71 8.61 3.48
N GLY A 26 -7.18 7.56 4.10
CA GLY A 26 -7.28 6.20 3.56
C GLY A 26 -6.18 5.26 4.01
N GLU A 27 -5.90 4.28 3.17
CA GLU A 27 -4.80 3.33 3.27
C GLU A 27 -3.92 3.47 2.02
N VAL A 28 -2.60 3.46 2.20
CA VAL A 28 -1.62 3.56 1.12
C VAL A 28 -1.35 2.17 0.56
N LEU A 29 -1.40 2.01 -0.76
CA LEU A 29 -1.08 0.74 -1.42
C LEU A 29 0.39 0.71 -1.86
N GLU A 30 1.13 -0.33 -1.45
CA GLU A 30 2.46 -0.65 -1.95
C GLU A 30 2.40 -1.96 -2.76
N PHE A 31 2.56 -1.87 -4.08
CA PHE A 31 2.59 -3.03 -4.96
C PHE A 31 4.02 -3.52 -5.18
N GLY A 32 4.25 -4.83 -5.06
CA GLY A 32 5.60 -5.41 -5.04
C GLY A 32 6.36 -5.07 -3.77
N CYS A 33 5.69 -5.10 -2.61
CA CYS A 33 6.28 -4.64 -1.34
C CYS A 33 7.45 -5.52 -0.84
N GLY A 34 7.63 -6.72 -1.40
CA GLY A 34 8.63 -7.69 -0.96
C GLY A 34 8.48 -7.99 0.53
N THR A 35 9.55 -7.78 1.30
CA THR A 35 9.51 -7.96 2.77
C THR A 35 8.92 -6.76 3.53
N GLY A 36 8.33 -5.79 2.83
CA GLY A 36 7.63 -4.65 3.39
C GLY A 36 8.53 -3.55 3.94
N LYS A 37 9.74 -3.34 3.40
CA LYS A 37 10.70 -2.37 3.99
C LYS A 37 10.11 -0.95 4.08
N ILE A 38 9.46 -0.47 3.02
CA ILE A 38 8.83 0.85 3.00
C ILE A 38 7.50 0.81 3.77
N ALA A 39 6.62 -0.14 3.48
CA ALA A 39 5.35 -0.33 4.22
C ALA A 39 5.51 -0.33 5.74
N LEU A 40 6.51 -1.04 6.28
CA LEU A 40 6.76 -1.12 7.72
C LEU A 40 7.16 0.24 8.31
N ARG A 41 7.94 1.04 7.58
CA ARG A 41 8.39 2.37 8.02
C ARG A 41 7.29 3.42 7.90
N LEU A 42 6.45 3.34 6.87
CA LEU A 42 5.24 4.14 6.77
C LEU A 42 4.28 3.84 7.94
N ALA A 43 4.10 2.54 8.25
CA ALA A 43 3.27 2.12 9.38
C ALA A 43 3.81 2.60 10.74
N GLU A 44 5.14 2.61 10.91
CA GLU A 44 5.81 3.17 12.09
C GLU A 44 5.54 4.68 12.25
N ASN A 45 5.47 5.41 11.14
CA ASN A 45 5.05 6.83 11.11
C ASN A 45 3.54 7.02 11.24
N GLY A 46 2.80 5.94 11.49
CA GLY A 46 1.39 5.96 11.80
C GLY A 46 0.44 5.99 10.62
N ILE A 47 0.97 5.81 9.41
CA ILE A 47 0.21 5.73 8.15
C ILE A 47 -0.32 4.31 7.98
N ARG A 48 -1.56 4.15 7.49
CA ARG A 48 -2.09 2.82 7.16
C ARG A 48 -1.59 2.37 5.79
N VAL A 49 -1.10 1.13 5.68
CA VAL A 49 -0.51 0.61 4.45
C VAL A 49 -1.00 -0.80 4.14
N LEU A 50 -1.40 -1.02 2.89
CA LEU A 50 -1.62 -2.32 2.29
C LEU A 50 -0.43 -2.68 1.41
N GLY A 51 0.37 -3.64 1.83
CA GLY A 51 1.45 -4.22 1.01
C GLY A 51 0.94 -5.43 0.22
N VAL A 52 1.14 -5.42 -1.09
CA VAL A 52 0.78 -6.53 -1.98
C VAL A 52 2.02 -7.05 -2.67
N ASP A 53 2.26 -8.36 -2.62
CA ASP A 53 3.38 -8.99 -3.33
C ASP A 53 3.01 -10.39 -3.83
N ASN A 54 3.52 -10.77 -4.99
CA ASN A 54 3.23 -12.07 -5.61
C ASN A 54 3.96 -13.22 -4.91
N ALA A 55 5.05 -12.96 -4.20
CA ALA A 55 5.85 -13.97 -3.52
C ALA A 55 5.30 -14.22 -2.10
N PRO A 56 4.62 -15.36 -1.83
CA PRO A 56 4.03 -15.62 -0.51
C PRO A 56 5.07 -15.67 0.61
N SER A 57 6.27 -16.17 0.29
CA SER A 57 7.41 -16.21 1.22
C SER A 57 7.84 -14.81 1.67
N MET A 58 7.77 -13.81 0.80
CA MET A 58 8.13 -12.42 1.12
C MET A 58 7.10 -11.78 2.03
N ILE A 59 5.81 -12.02 1.75
CA ILE A 59 4.69 -11.60 2.61
C ILE A 59 4.77 -12.24 3.99
N GLU A 60 5.14 -13.51 4.10
CA GLU A 60 5.31 -14.16 5.40
C GLU A 60 6.42 -13.50 6.23
N ILE A 61 7.55 -13.17 5.60
CA ILE A 61 8.64 -12.43 6.25
C ILE A 61 8.16 -11.03 6.69
N ALA A 62 7.40 -10.33 5.84
CA ALA A 62 6.87 -9.00 6.14
C ALA A 62 5.92 -9.04 7.37
N LYS A 63 5.02 -10.03 7.42
CA LYS A 63 4.11 -10.26 8.56
C LYS A 63 4.85 -10.58 9.85
N LYS A 64 5.86 -11.46 9.79
CA LYS A 64 6.71 -11.78 10.95
C LYS A 64 7.43 -10.55 11.50
N LYS A 65 7.85 -9.63 10.61
CA LYS A 65 8.50 -8.37 11.02
C LYS A 65 7.53 -7.39 11.70
N SER A 66 6.27 -7.33 11.27
CA SER A 66 5.26 -6.44 11.88
C SER A 66 4.64 -7.00 13.17
N GLU A 67 4.60 -8.32 13.35
CA GLU A 67 3.88 -8.98 14.45
C GLU A 67 4.24 -8.49 15.85
N LYS A 68 5.53 -8.20 16.10
CA LYS A 68 6.04 -7.72 17.40
C LYS A 68 6.05 -6.20 17.55
N LYS A 69 5.43 -5.46 16.63
CA LYS A 69 5.46 -4.00 16.61
C LYS A 69 4.12 -3.41 17.05
N PRO A 70 4.11 -2.27 17.77
CA PRO A 70 2.88 -1.64 18.22
C PRO A 70 2.03 -1.04 17.07
N TRP A 71 2.59 -0.90 15.87
CA TRP A 71 1.90 -0.43 14.67
C TRP A 71 1.44 -1.58 13.74
N LYS A 72 1.37 -2.81 14.25
CA LYS A 72 0.90 -3.98 13.46
C LYS A 72 -0.48 -3.76 12.84
N ASP A 73 -1.37 -3.06 13.54
CA ASP A 73 -2.77 -2.86 13.10
C ASP A 73 -2.87 -1.83 11.96
N LYS A 74 -1.77 -1.14 11.65
CA LYS A 74 -1.68 -0.15 10.57
C LYS A 74 -1.13 -0.74 9.28
N VAL A 75 -0.65 -1.99 9.29
CA VAL A 75 -0.07 -2.60 8.09
C VAL A 75 -0.74 -3.94 7.79
N ASN A 76 -1.22 -4.10 6.57
CA ASN A 76 -1.78 -5.34 6.07
C ASN A 76 -0.95 -5.85 4.90
N PHE A 77 -0.71 -7.15 4.84
CA PHE A 77 0.08 -7.78 3.78
C PHE A 77 -0.74 -8.87 3.09
N GLN A 78 -0.87 -8.77 1.78
CA GLN A 78 -1.67 -9.68 0.96
C GLN A 78 -0.87 -10.21 -0.23
N VAL A 79 -1.16 -11.45 -0.60
CA VAL A 79 -0.77 -11.98 -1.90
C VAL A 79 -1.96 -11.76 -2.83
N PRO A 80 -1.79 -11.16 -4.01
CA PRO A 80 -2.91 -10.97 -4.92
C PRO A 80 -3.48 -12.33 -5.32
N ALA A 81 -4.81 -12.45 -5.26
CA ALA A 81 -5.52 -13.65 -5.68
C ALA A 81 -5.57 -13.69 -7.22
N GLY A 82 -4.47 -14.11 -7.82
CA GLY A 82 -4.32 -14.29 -9.25
C GLY A 82 -2.87 -14.59 -9.56
N GLU A 83 -2.60 -15.68 -10.26
CA GLU A 83 -1.28 -15.95 -10.82
C GLU A 83 -0.90 -14.76 -11.70
N MET A 84 0.12 -13.98 -11.31
CA MET A 84 0.72 -13.01 -12.22
C MET A 84 1.59 -13.78 -13.21
N GLY A 85 0.92 -14.59 -14.04
CA GLY A 85 1.51 -15.18 -15.23
C GLY A 85 2.08 -14.06 -16.09
N SER A 86 3.26 -14.30 -16.64
CA SER A 86 3.94 -13.43 -17.59
C SER A 86 2.96 -12.97 -18.69
N GLY A 87 2.42 -11.76 -18.55
CA GLY A 87 1.65 -11.03 -19.55
C GLY A 87 0.34 -11.69 -20.01
N GLN A 88 -0.80 -11.13 -19.61
CA GLN A 88 -1.76 -10.50 -20.53
C GLN A 88 -2.59 -9.46 -19.76
N ALA A 89 -2.43 -8.19 -20.12
CA ALA A 89 -3.44 -7.18 -19.84
C ALA A 89 -4.69 -7.57 -20.65
N SER A 90 -5.69 -8.16 -19.99
CA SER A 90 -7.03 -8.29 -20.55
C SER A 90 -7.92 -7.27 -19.85
N SER A 91 -8.12 -6.15 -20.56
CA SER A 91 -9.28 -5.31 -20.40
C SER A 91 -10.53 -6.18 -20.41
N HIS A 92 -11.23 -6.30 -19.28
CA HIS A 92 -12.68 -6.54 -19.22
C HIS A 92 -13.18 -6.26 -17.80
N LEU A 93 -13.82 -5.10 -17.66
CA LEU A 93 -14.83 -4.86 -16.63
C LEU A 93 -15.85 -6.02 -16.67
N ASP A 94 -16.19 -6.59 -15.52
CA ASP A 94 -17.56 -6.67 -15.02
C ASP A 94 -17.67 -7.58 -13.79
N ARG A 95 -17.93 -6.97 -12.63
CA ARG A 95 -18.91 -7.48 -11.66
C ARG A 95 -19.63 -6.30 -10.99
N PRO A 96 -20.88 -6.00 -11.36
CA PRO A 96 -21.70 -5.04 -10.64
C PRO A 96 -22.36 -5.75 -9.45
N GLY A 97 -22.10 -5.29 -8.23
CA GLY A 97 -22.81 -5.82 -7.08
C GLY A 97 -22.38 -5.24 -5.75
N SER A 98 -23.27 -4.46 -5.14
CA SER A 98 -23.24 -3.96 -3.76
C SER A 98 -22.36 -2.73 -3.46
N LEU A 99 -22.83 -1.54 -3.86
CA LEU A 99 -22.67 -0.37 -2.99
C LEU A 99 -23.88 0.55 -3.08
N LEU A 100 -24.88 0.15 -2.30
CA LEU A 100 -26.07 0.88 -1.93
C LEU A 100 -25.67 2.22 -1.27
N HIS A 101 -25.44 3.25 -2.07
CA HIS A 101 -25.39 4.62 -1.57
C HIS A 101 -26.81 5.05 -1.21
N ARG A 102 -27.18 4.92 0.08
CA ARG A 102 -28.30 5.69 0.65
C ARG A 102 -27.99 7.18 0.42
N ARG A 103 -28.71 7.82 -0.49
CA ARG A 103 -28.73 9.28 -0.66
C ARG A 103 -29.26 9.92 0.63
N GLY A 104 -28.34 10.29 1.51
CA GLY A 104 -28.58 11.23 2.60
C GLY A 104 -28.74 12.63 2.02
N ARG A 105 -29.99 13.10 1.97
CA ARG A 105 -30.40 14.47 1.62
C ARG A 105 -29.82 15.44 2.65
N ILE A 106 -28.73 16.15 2.32
CA ILE A 106 -28.32 17.34 3.08
C ILE A 106 -28.90 18.56 2.36
N ARG A 107 -29.79 19.25 3.07
CA ARG A 107 -30.48 20.46 2.63
C ARG A 107 -29.44 21.57 2.41
N SER A 108 -29.52 22.23 1.26
CA SER A 108 -28.84 23.50 1.00
C SER A 108 -29.45 24.56 1.93
N CYS A 109 -28.64 25.08 2.87
CA CYS A 109 -28.84 26.43 3.38
C CYS A 109 -28.27 27.39 2.33
N ARG A 110 -29.11 28.28 1.81
CA ARG A 110 -28.68 29.54 1.19
C ARG A 110 -28.87 30.64 2.22
N GLU A 111 -27.95 31.60 2.18
CA GLU A 111 -28.03 32.92 2.80
C GLU A 111 -29.26 33.71 2.30
#